data_AF-A0A819Q2C9-F1
#
_entry.id   AF-A0A819Q2C9-F1
#
_cell.length_a   1.000
_cell.length_b   1.000
_cell.length_c   1.000
_cell.angle_alpha   90.00
_cell.angle_beta   90.00
_cell.angle_gamma   90.00
#
_symmetry.space_group_name_H-M   'P 1'
#
loop_
_entity.id
_entity.type
_entity.pdbx_description
1 polymer ?
#
loop_
_entity_poly.entity_id
_entity_poly.type
_entity_poly.pdbx_seq_one_letter_code
_entity_poly.pdbx_strand_id
1 'polypeptide(L)'
;MSTASESQDLIINDVKKTNIETQEIIDKAADLILHCEAILFTSGAGMGVNSGLGTFKGIAADVWPPLLQHPELDYIDMCNPSWFRKPDNNS
;
A
#
# COMPACT_ATOMS: atom_id res chain seq x y z
N MET A 1 -6.40 41.71 -8.66
CA MET A 1 -7.25 40.55 -9.00
C MET A 1 -6.66 39.70 -10.13
N SER A 2 -5.34 39.52 -10.22
CA SER A 2 -4.71 38.76 -11.33
C SER A 2 -4.03 37.45 -10.90
N THR A 3 -3.65 37.32 -9.62
CA THR A 3 -2.79 36.23 -9.13
C THR A 3 -3.53 34.92 -8.86
N ALA A 4 -4.85 34.98 -8.59
CA ALA A 4 -5.66 33.80 -8.28
C ALA A 4 -6.00 32.96 -9.53
N SER A 5 -6.16 33.59 -10.70
CA SER A 5 -6.44 32.90 -11.97
C SER A 5 -5.21 32.11 -12.43
N GLU A 6 -4.04 32.74 -12.40
CA GLU A 6 -2.78 32.14 -12.86
C GLU A 6 -2.37 30.93 -12.01
N SER A 7 -2.65 30.98 -10.70
CA SER A 7 -2.42 29.84 -9.79
C SER A 7 -3.36 28.66 -10.07
N GLN A 8 -4.62 28.92 -10.46
CA GLN A 8 -5.58 27.88 -10.82
C GLN A 8 -5.22 27.22 -12.15
N ASP A 9 -4.77 27.99 -13.13
CA ASP A 9 -4.34 27.48 -14.43
C ASP A 9 -3.11 26.56 -14.31
N LEU A 10 -2.14 26.91 -13.45
CA LEU A 10 -0.99 26.05 -13.15
C LEU A 10 -1.40 24.70 -12.55
N ILE A 11 -2.29 24.71 -11.56
CA ILE A 11 -2.81 23.49 -10.92
C ILE A 11 -3.54 22.61 -11.95
N ILE A 12 -4.39 23.20 -12.80
CA ILE A 12 -5.13 22.45 -13.82
C ILE A 12 -4.18 21.81 -14.82
N ASN A 13 -3.12 22.52 -15.23
CA ASN A 13 -2.14 22.00 -16.16
C ASN A 13 -1.30 20.86 -15.54
N ASP A 14 -0.91 20.98 -14.27
CA ASP A 14 -0.19 19.92 -13.56
C ASP A 14 -1.04 18.65 -13.37
N VAL A 15 -2.33 18.81 -13.04
CA VAL A 15 -3.27 17.67 -12.94
C VAL A 15 -3.47 17.00 -14.30
N LYS A 16 -3.67 17.79 -15.37
CA LYS A 16 -3.80 17.25 -16.73
C LYS A 16 -2.56 16.48 -17.16
N LYS A 17 -1.38 17.05 -16.88
CA LYS A 17 -0.10 16.41 -17.17
C LYS A 17 0.06 15.08 -16.42
N THR A 18 -0.26 15.06 -15.13
CA THR A 18 -0.21 13.85 -14.29
C THR A 18 -1.14 12.75 -14.83
N ASN A 19 -2.33 13.12 -15.30
CA ASN A 19 -3.27 12.15 -15.88
C ASN A 19 -2.76 11.57 -17.21
N ILE A 20 -2.12 12.38 -18.05
CA ILE A 20 -1.52 11.93 -19.31
C ILE A 20 -0.36 10.96 -19.01
N GLU A 21 0.55 11.33 -18.12
CA GLU A 21 1.68 10.47 -17.72
C GLU A 21 1.19 9.15 -17.11
N THR A 22 0.13 9.20 -16.30
CA THR A 22 -0.50 7.99 -15.74
C THR A 22 -1.10 7.12 -16.82
N GLN A 23 -1.80 7.71 -17.80
CA GLN A 23 -2.41 6.97 -18.90
C GLN A 23 -1.35 6.29 -19.79
N GLU A 24 -0.25 6.98 -20.10
CA GLU A 24 0.86 6.40 -20.85
C GLU A 24 1.49 5.19 -20.15
N ILE A 25 1.62 5.26 -18.82
CA ILE A 25 2.11 4.14 -18.01
C ILE A 25 1.12 2.96 -18.02
N ILE A 26 -0.18 3.24 -17.94
CA ILE A 26 -1.23 2.21 -18.01
C ILE A 26 -1.20 1.51 -19.37
N ASP A 27 -1.12 2.27 -20.47
CA ASP A 27 -1.10 1.72 -21.82
C ASP A 27 0.15 0.84 -22.03
N LYS A 28 1.30 1.28 -21.52
CA LYS A 28 2.53 0.50 -21.52
C LYS A 28 2.41 -0.78 -20.69
N ALA A 29 1.78 -0.72 -19.53
CA ALA A 29 1.55 -1.90 -18.70
C ALA A 29 0.60 -2.90 -19.39
N ALA A 30 -0.45 -2.40 -20.06
CA ALA A 30 -1.37 -3.22 -20.82
C ALA A 30 -0.67 -3.94 -21.98
N ASP A 31 0.17 -3.23 -22.74
CA ASP A 31 0.96 -3.81 -23.83
C ASP A 31 1.90 -4.92 -23.33
N LEU A 32 2.60 -4.69 -22.22
CA LEU A 32 3.46 -5.70 -21.58
C LEU A 32 2.67 -6.92 -21.10
N ILE A 33 1.49 -6.73 -20.53
CA ILE A 33 0.61 -7.82 -20.07
C ILE A 33 0.09 -8.64 -21.27
N LEU A 34 -0.23 -8.00 -22.38
CA LEU A 34 -0.77 -8.68 -23.57
C LEU A 34 0.27 -9.53 -24.30
N HIS A 35 1.54 -9.13 -24.25
CA HIS A 35 2.61 -9.76 -25.04
C HIS A 35 3.59 -10.62 -24.24
N CYS A 36 3.48 -10.68 -22.90
CA CYS A 36 4.35 -11.53 -22.09
C CYS A 36 4.00 -13.02 -22.21
N GLU A 37 5.01 -13.88 -22.07
CA GLU A 37 4.82 -15.33 -22.02
C GLU A 37 4.26 -15.81 -20.67
N ALA A 38 4.54 -15.08 -19.59
CA ALA A 38 4.07 -15.38 -18.25
C ALA A 38 4.02 -14.13 -17.38
N ILE A 39 3.10 -14.12 -16.41
CA ILE A 39 2.95 -13.03 -15.43
C ILE A 39 3.23 -13.56 -14.02
N LEU A 40 4.12 -12.89 -13.29
CA LEU A 40 4.33 -13.09 -11.86
C LEU A 40 3.64 -11.96 -11.09
N PHE A 41 2.58 -12.28 -10.36
CA PHE A 41 1.95 -11.35 -9.43
C PHE A 41 2.46 -11.60 -8.02
N THR A 42 3.00 -10.56 -7.39
CA THR A 42 3.28 -10.53 -5.95
C THR A 42 2.30 -9.59 -5.28
N SER A 43 1.71 -10.01 -4.17
CA SER A 43 0.77 -9.21 -3.40
C SER A 43 1.24 -9.08 -1.95
N GLY A 44 0.80 -8.01 -1.29
CA GLY A 44 0.96 -7.79 0.13
C GLY A 44 -0.33 -7.24 0.73
N ALA A 45 -0.34 -6.97 2.04
CA ALA A 45 -1.52 -6.49 2.75
C ALA A 45 -2.15 -5.21 2.17
N GLY A 46 -1.36 -4.39 1.46
CA GLY A 46 -1.84 -3.20 0.76
C GLY A 46 -2.86 -3.46 -0.36
N MET A 47 -3.07 -4.71 -0.77
CA MET A 47 -4.14 -5.05 -1.73
C MET A 47 -5.53 -5.20 -1.06
N GLY A 48 -5.59 -5.37 0.26
CA GLY A 48 -6.83 -5.64 1.02
C GLY A 48 -7.45 -4.43 1.72
N VAL A 49 -6.86 -3.24 1.60
CA VAL A 49 -7.25 -2.04 2.37
C VAL A 49 -8.68 -1.59 2.05
N ASN A 50 -9.09 -1.72 0.79
CA ASN A 50 -10.45 -1.41 0.35
C ASN A 50 -11.50 -2.41 0.90
N SER A 51 -11.08 -3.53 1.48
CA SER A 51 -11.93 -4.52 2.14
C SER A 51 -12.02 -4.34 3.65
N GLY A 52 -11.42 -3.28 4.21
CA GLY A 52 -11.41 -3.01 5.64
C GLY A 52 -10.33 -3.79 6.42
N LEU A 53 -9.39 -4.42 5.73
CA LEU A 53 -8.22 -5.05 6.36
C LEU A 53 -7.08 -4.03 6.46
N GLY A 54 -6.59 -3.81 7.68
CA GLY A 54 -5.41 -3.01 7.94
C GLY A 54 -4.15 -3.54 7.24
N THR A 55 -3.13 -2.70 7.11
CA THR A 55 -1.82 -3.11 6.57
C THR A 55 -0.87 -3.47 7.71
N PHE A 56 0.27 -4.12 7.45
CA PHE A 56 1.19 -4.50 8.55
C PHE A 56 2.23 -3.42 8.90
N LYS A 57 2.30 -2.32 8.14
CA LYS A 57 3.38 -1.32 8.28
C LYS A 57 2.84 0.04 8.71
N GLY A 58 3.37 0.56 9.81
CA GLY A 58 3.08 1.89 10.35
C GLY A 58 2.47 1.86 11.75
N ILE A 59 2.62 2.96 12.50
CA ILE A 59 2.17 3.11 13.91
C ILE A 59 0.64 2.99 14.06
N ALA A 60 -0.12 3.01 12.97
CA ALA A 60 -1.58 2.91 12.95
C ALA A 60 -2.06 1.99 11.83
N ALA A 61 -1.37 0.87 11.61
CA ALA A 61 -1.65 0.02 10.46
C ALA A 61 -2.98 -0.76 10.57
N ASP A 62 -3.75 -0.59 11.66
CA ASP A 62 -5.07 -1.18 11.95
C ASP A 62 -5.16 -2.72 11.84
N VAL A 63 -4.03 -3.38 11.63
CA VAL A 63 -3.95 -4.84 11.45
C VAL A 63 -4.33 -5.60 12.71
N TRP A 64 -4.14 -4.97 13.86
CA TRP A 64 -4.49 -5.57 15.14
C TRP A 64 -5.01 -4.49 16.11
N PRO A 65 -6.33 -4.28 16.18
CA PRO A 65 -6.91 -3.20 16.99
C PRO A 65 -6.47 -3.17 18.47
N PRO A 66 -6.26 -4.31 19.17
CA PRO A 66 -5.61 -4.34 20.48
C PRO A 66 -4.25 -3.65 20.56
N LEU A 67 -3.44 -3.68 19.50
CA LEU A 67 -2.13 -3.02 19.48
C LEU A 67 -2.24 -1.49 19.54
N LEU A 68 -3.36 -0.92 19.07
CA LEU A 68 -3.63 0.52 19.18
C LEU A 68 -3.73 0.99 20.64
N GLN A 69 -3.95 0.07 21.59
CA GLN A 69 -3.98 0.36 23.03
C GLN A 69 -2.58 0.36 23.66
N HIS A 70 -1.56 -0.10 22.91
CA HIS A 70 -0.17 -0.25 23.34
C HIS A 70 0.77 0.45 22.34
N PRO A 71 0.79 1.80 22.30
CA PRO A 71 1.57 2.57 21.33
C PRO A 71 3.10 2.37 21.46
N GLU A 72 3.55 1.80 22.56
CA GLU A 72 4.93 1.39 22.81
C GLU A 72 5.36 0.11 22.07
N LEU A 73 4.41 -0.64 21.49
CA LEU A 73 4.65 -1.90 20.80
C LEU A 73 4.46 -1.74 19.29
N ASP A 74 5.46 -2.17 18.49
CA ASP A 74 5.31 -2.32 17.04
C ASP A 74 4.82 -3.74 16.70
N TYR A 75 3.96 -3.86 15.69
CA TYR A 75 3.50 -5.14 15.16
C TYR A 75 4.67 -6.05 14.75
N ILE A 76 5.75 -5.46 14.22
CA ILE A 76 6.94 -6.20 13.80
C ILE A 76 7.64 -6.84 15.00
N ASP A 77 7.71 -6.15 16.14
CA ASP A 77 8.32 -6.68 17.36
C ASP A 77 7.54 -7.88 17.91
N MET A 78 6.23 -7.92 17.65
CA MET A 78 5.38 -9.04 18.05
C MET A 78 5.53 -10.27 17.15
N CYS A 79 6.05 -10.10 15.94
CA CYS A 79 6.20 -11.16 14.96
C CYS A 79 7.49 -11.98 15.18
N ASN A 80 7.73 -12.45 16.42
CA ASN A 80 8.91 -13.23 16.78
C ASN A 80 8.60 -14.74 16.80
N PRO A 81 9.16 -15.55 15.89
CA PRO A 81 8.94 -17.00 15.87
C PRO A 81 9.35 -17.71 17.17
N SER A 82 10.32 -17.15 17.91
CA SER A 82 10.83 -17.75 19.15
C SER A 82 9.81 -17.77 20.28
N TRP A 83 8.77 -16.92 20.20
CA TRP A 83 7.68 -16.90 21.17
C TRP A 83 6.73 -18.09 21.01
N PHE A 84 6.73 -18.72 19.84
CA PHE A 84 6.04 -19.99 19.62
C PHE A 84 6.89 -21.13 20.17
N ARG A 85 6.79 -21.36 21.49
CA ARG A 85 7.41 -22.55 22.11
C ARG A 85 6.59 -23.80 21.74
N LYS A 86 7.28 -24.87 21.31
CA LYS A 86 6.65 -26.19 21.18
C LYS A 86 6.15 -26.62 22.57
N PRO A 87 4.87 -27.01 22.75
CA PRO A 87 4.42 -27.56 24.03
C PRO A 87 5.27 -28.78 24.36
N ASP A 88 5.77 -28.85 25.59
CA ASP A 88 6.79 -29.83 26.04
C ASP A 88 6.31 -31.31 25.94
N ASN A 89 5.06 -31.57 25.54
CA ASN A 89 4.39 -32.86 25.69
C ASN A 89 3.89 -33.51 24.37
N ASN A 90 4.33 -33.08 23.19
CA ASN A 90 3.99 -33.78 21.92
C ASN A 90 5.20 -34.58 21.42
N SER A 91 5.31 -35.81 21.94
CA SER A 91 6.19 -36.90 21.48
C SER A 91 5.42 -37.83 20.56
#